data_AF-A0A2G9P7J6-F1
#
_entry.id   AF-A0A2G9P7J6-F1
#
_cell.length_a   1.000
_cell.length_b   1.000
_cell.length_c   1.000
_cell.angle_alpha   90.00
_cell.angle_beta   90.00
_cell.angle_gamma   90.00
#
_symmetry.space_group_name_H-M   'P 1'
#
loop_
_entity.id
_entity.type
_entity.pdbx_description
1 polymer ?
#
loop_
_entity_poly.entity_id
_entity_poly.type
_entity_poly.pdbx_seq_one_letter_code
_entity_poly.pdbx_strand_id
1 'polypeptide(L)'
;MQKGIISSFDKFAEANPSLNLDLTPQRALALKDYFSFGGFVSIISFDSGAWPKLVYPSKQRILHQLNELEASRKLFESKLNDWKQKHSEAKNYKTVNAIKKFSEPVYWKHLIKKMTDKEYSSSVDKVKLPVDLVSDKKYKPMIETFLKDAEYRRHLIEAFENSVVYKKDKELAKHATNLQEFRKDVSQTKIDELSKKVNSINKNISCLKEMAKWAET
;
A
#
# COMPACT_ATOMS: atom_id res chain seq x y z
N MET A 1 43.17 -10.37 -26.50
CA MET A 1 41.94 -9.75 -25.96
C MET A 1 41.46 -10.55 -24.75
N GLN A 2 41.64 -10.04 -23.52
CA GLN A 2 41.10 -10.68 -22.33
C GLN A 2 39.59 -10.39 -22.24
N LYS A 3 38.76 -11.44 -22.31
CA LYS A 3 37.34 -11.37 -21.94
C LYS A 3 37.26 -11.39 -20.41
N GLY A 4 37.37 -10.22 -19.79
CA GLY A 4 37.19 -10.07 -18.35
C GLY A 4 35.71 -10.03 -17.99
N ILE A 5 35.26 -10.88 -17.07
CA ILE A 5 34.00 -10.67 -16.37
C ILE A 5 34.25 -9.62 -15.29
N ILE A 6 33.52 -8.51 -15.34
CA ILE A 6 33.62 -7.40 -14.41
C ILE A 6 32.34 -7.36 -13.57
N SER A 7 32.49 -7.33 -12.25
CA SER A 7 31.37 -7.42 -11.28
C SER A 7 31.23 -6.19 -10.39
N SER A 8 32.03 -5.14 -10.62
CA SER A 8 31.98 -3.90 -9.84
C SER A 8 32.39 -2.71 -10.70
N PHE A 9 31.87 -1.54 -10.36
CA PHE A 9 32.16 -0.30 -11.09
C PHE A 9 33.65 0.08 -11.02
N ASP A 10 34.29 -0.10 -9.86
CA ASP A 10 35.70 0.29 -9.68
C ASP A 10 36.61 -0.52 -10.61
N LYS A 11 36.45 -1.85 -10.63
CA LYS A 11 37.13 -2.73 -11.59
C LYS A 11 36.84 -2.39 -13.05
N PHE A 12 35.63 -1.88 -13.35
CA PHE A 12 35.31 -1.42 -14.70
C PHE A 12 36.11 -0.17 -15.08
N ALA A 13 36.20 0.80 -14.17
CA ALA A 13 36.98 2.03 -14.35
C ALA A 13 38.48 1.74 -14.44
N GLU A 14 39.01 0.86 -13.59
CA GLU A 14 40.41 0.40 -13.63
C GLU A 14 40.76 -0.30 -14.94
N ALA A 15 39.85 -1.12 -15.47
CA ALA A 15 40.06 -1.84 -16.73
C ALA A 15 39.96 -0.93 -17.97
N ASN A 16 39.42 0.29 -17.82
CA ASN A 16 39.21 1.23 -18.92
C ASN A 16 39.57 2.67 -18.50
N PRO A 17 40.84 2.93 -18.12
CA PRO A 17 41.26 4.23 -17.56
C PRO A 17 41.20 5.36 -18.59
N SER A 18 41.19 5.03 -19.88
CA SER A 18 41.07 5.98 -21.00
C SER A 18 39.64 6.46 -21.27
N LEU A 19 38.63 5.87 -20.61
CA LEU A 19 37.24 6.32 -20.74
C LEU A 19 37.02 7.61 -19.95
N ASN A 20 36.57 8.65 -20.65
CA ASN A 20 36.05 9.84 -19.99
C ASN A 20 34.58 9.60 -19.58
N LEU A 21 34.40 9.20 -18.31
CA LEU A 21 33.10 8.91 -17.72
C LEU A 21 32.20 10.16 -17.62
N ASP A 22 32.78 11.36 -17.62
CA ASP A 22 32.05 12.64 -17.50
C ASP A 22 31.34 13.01 -18.81
N LEU A 23 31.79 12.49 -19.96
CA LEU A 23 31.13 12.72 -21.26
C LEU A 23 29.84 11.91 -21.43
N THR A 24 29.61 10.89 -20.59
CA THR A 24 28.45 10.00 -20.68
C THR A 24 27.90 9.64 -19.30
N PRO A 25 27.47 10.64 -18.51
CA PRO A 25 27.13 10.45 -17.09
C PRO A 25 25.97 9.47 -16.91
N GLN A 26 25.02 9.43 -17.84
CA GLN A 26 23.87 8.52 -17.80
C GLN A 26 24.29 7.05 -17.90
N ARG A 27 25.26 6.73 -18.76
CA ARG A 27 25.76 5.37 -18.95
C ARG A 27 26.62 4.91 -17.77
N ALA A 28 27.45 5.80 -17.23
CA ALA A 28 28.23 5.54 -16.02
C ALA A 28 27.31 5.31 -14.80
N LEU A 29 26.28 6.13 -14.62
CA LEU A 29 25.28 5.97 -13.56
C LEU A 29 24.49 4.67 -13.70
N ALA A 30 23.99 4.36 -14.90
CA ALA A 30 23.28 3.11 -15.15
C ALA A 30 24.17 1.89 -14.87
N LEU A 31 25.46 1.96 -15.23
CA LEU A 31 26.39 0.87 -14.95
C LEU A 31 26.66 0.72 -13.45
N LYS A 32 26.81 1.82 -12.72
CA LYS A 32 26.95 1.81 -11.26
C LYS A 32 25.72 1.20 -10.59
N ASP A 33 24.53 1.59 -11.02
CA ASP A 33 23.27 1.04 -10.55
C ASP A 33 23.19 -0.47 -10.89
N TYR A 34 23.54 -0.86 -12.12
CA TYR A 34 23.55 -2.26 -12.53
C TYR A 34 24.41 -3.15 -11.63
N PHE A 35 25.63 -2.70 -11.33
CA PHE A 35 26.53 -3.42 -10.41
C PHE A 35 26.00 -3.43 -8.98
N SER A 36 25.35 -2.36 -8.52
CA SER A 36 24.74 -2.31 -7.18
C SER A 36 23.63 -3.35 -6.99
N PHE A 37 23.00 -3.79 -8.09
CA PHE A 37 22.00 -4.85 -8.10
C PHE A 37 22.60 -6.25 -8.30
N GLY A 38 23.93 -6.39 -8.25
CA GLY A 38 24.64 -7.66 -8.46
C GLY A 38 24.79 -8.05 -9.92
N GLY A 39 24.61 -7.11 -10.85
CA GLY A 39 24.90 -7.31 -12.26
C GLY A 39 26.39 -7.57 -12.52
N PHE A 40 26.70 -8.20 -13.64
CA PHE A 40 28.06 -8.34 -14.13
C PHE A 40 28.09 -8.15 -15.63
N VAL A 41 29.19 -7.59 -16.12
CA VAL A 41 29.37 -7.32 -17.55
C VAL A 41 30.57 -8.07 -18.08
N SER A 42 30.48 -8.49 -19.33
CA SER A 42 31.63 -8.90 -20.12
C SER A 42 31.76 -7.92 -21.26
N ILE A 43 32.95 -7.36 -21.43
CA ILE A 43 33.20 -6.30 -22.40
C ILE A 43 34.39 -6.65 -23.29
N ILE A 44 34.43 -6.04 -24.47
CA ILE A 44 35.61 -5.99 -25.34
C ILE A 44 36.03 -4.53 -25.45
N SER A 45 37.18 -4.20 -24.86
CA SER A 45 37.77 -2.87 -24.95
C SER A 45 38.42 -2.65 -26.32
N PHE A 46 38.36 -1.42 -26.82
CA PHE A 46 39.06 -0.97 -28.02
C PHE A 46 40.20 -0.03 -27.61
N ASP A 47 41.26 0.04 -28.41
CA ASP A 47 42.46 0.85 -28.11
C ASP A 47 42.20 2.37 -28.21
N SER A 48 41.10 2.79 -28.82
CA SER A 48 40.65 4.18 -28.88
C SER A 48 39.62 4.44 -27.77
N GLY A 49 39.62 5.64 -27.16
CA GLY A 49 38.75 6.05 -26.03
C GLY A 49 37.22 6.03 -26.26
N ALA A 50 36.75 5.21 -27.21
CA ALA A 50 35.38 4.80 -27.38
C ALA A 50 34.91 3.87 -26.25
N TRP A 51 33.60 3.84 -26.03
CA TRP A 51 33.00 2.93 -25.07
C TRP A 51 33.23 1.46 -25.45
N PRO A 52 33.61 0.60 -24.49
CA PRO A 52 33.88 -0.80 -24.76
C PRO A 52 32.59 -1.50 -25.19
N LYS A 53 32.70 -2.49 -26.07
CA LYS A 53 31.53 -3.23 -26.57
C LYS A 53 31.01 -4.18 -25.50
N LEU A 54 29.71 -4.12 -25.20
CA LEU A 54 29.06 -5.02 -24.27
C LEU A 54 28.84 -6.41 -24.91
N VAL A 55 29.53 -7.43 -24.41
CA VAL A 55 29.35 -8.84 -24.82
C VAL A 55 28.28 -9.52 -23.98
N TYR A 56 28.26 -9.23 -22.68
CA TYR A 56 27.29 -9.74 -21.74
C TYR A 56 26.89 -8.65 -20.74
N PRO A 57 25.60 -8.51 -20.34
CA PRO A 57 24.46 -9.28 -20.86
C PRO A 57 24.20 -9.00 -22.34
N SER A 58 23.77 -10.03 -23.08
CA SER A 58 23.41 -9.87 -24.48
C SER A 58 22.13 -9.02 -24.62
N LYS A 59 21.95 -8.36 -25.77
CA LYS A 59 20.74 -7.55 -26.05
C LYS A 59 19.45 -8.35 -25.78
N GLN A 60 19.38 -9.59 -26.26
CA GLN A 60 18.21 -10.46 -26.04
C GLN A 60 17.95 -10.72 -24.55
N ARG A 61 19.00 -10.94 -23.76
CA ARG A 61 18.89 -11.11 -22.31
C ARG A 61 18.37 -9.85 -21.63
N ILE A 62 18.90 -8.68 -22.00
CA ILE A 62 18.44 -7.39 -21.45
C ILE A 62 16.96 -7.18 -21.76
N LEU A 63 16.53 -7.42 -23.00
CA LEU A 63 15.12 -7.29 -23.41
C LEU A 63 14.21 -8.27 -22.66
N HIS A 64 14.65 -9.50 -22.45
CA HIS A 64 13.91 -10.47 -21.65
C HIS A 64 13.73 -9.99 -20.21
N GLN A 65 14.80 -9.55 -19.56
CA GLN A 65 14.75 -9.00 -18.19
C GLN A 65 13.88 -7.74 -18.09
N LEU A 66 13.90 -6.88 -19.11
CA LEU A 66 13.01 -5.73 -19.18
C LEU A 66 11.54 -6.15 -19.20
N ASN A 67 11.18 -7.14 -20.04
CA ASN A 67 9.80 -7.64 -20.09
C ASN A 67 9.35 -8.24 -18.75
N GLU A 68 10.21 -9.01 -18.08
CA GLU A 68 9.93 -9.57 -16.75
C GLU A 68 9.71 -8.49 -15.69
N LEU A 69 10.56 -7.45 -15.70
CA LEU A 69 10.44 -6.33 -14.78
C LEU A 69 9.21 -5.47 -15.06
N GLU A 70 8.85 -5.26 -16.33
CA GLU A 70 7.64 -4.53 -16.70
C GLU A 70 6.37 -5.29 -16.30
N ALA A 71 6.33 -6.61 -16.47
CA ALA A 71 5.25 -7.46 -15.98
C ALA A 71 5.14 -7.39 -14.44
N SER A 72 6.28 -7.50 -13.76
CA SER A 72 6.37 -7.39 -12.29
C SER A 72 5.91 -6.01 -11.81
N ARG A 73 6.31 -4.93 -12.49
CA ARG A 73 5.89 -3.56 -12.17
C ARG A 73 4.38 -3.43 -12.21
N LYS A 74 3.75 -3.85 -13.31
CA LYS A 74 2.28 -3.80 -13.47
C LYS A 74 1.56 -4.55 -12.35
N LEU A 75 2.05 -5.73 -11.98
CA LEU A 75 1.50 -6.50 -10.87
C LEU A 75 1.59 -5.76 -9.53
N PHE A 76 2.75 -5.17 -9.21
CA PHE A 76 2.91 -4.44 -7.94
C PHE A 76 2.17 -3.10 -7.92
N GLU A 77 2.06 -2.40 -9.06
CA GLU A 77 1.25 -1.18 -9.19
C GLU A 77 -0.24 -1.46 -8.98
N SER A 78 -0.77 -2.55 -9.55
CA SER A 78 -2.14 -2.99 -9.29
C SER A 78 -2.37 -3.25 -7.79
N LYS A 79 -1.49 -4.03 -7.16
CA LYS A 79 -1.57 -4.27 -5.70
C LYS A 79 -1.48 -2.98 -4.88
N LEU A 80 -0.61 -2.04 -5.29
CA LEU A 80 -0.46 -0.75 -4.62
C LEU A 80 -1.77 0.05 -4.68
N ASN A 81 -2.43 0.06 -5.84
CA ASN A 81 -3.71 0.75 -6.01
C ASN A 81 -4.82 0.11 -5.15
N ASP A 82 -4.88 -1.22 -5.08
CA ASP A 82 -5.83 -1.92 -4.20
C ASP A 82 -5.64 -1.52 -2.73
N TRP A 83 -4.39 -1.44 -2.26
CA TRP A 83 -4.09 -1.03 -0.89
C TRP A 83 -4.37 0.45 -0.65
N LYS A 84 -4.11 1.34 -1.61
CA LYS A 84 -4.51 2.75 -1.55
C LYS A 84 -6.02 2.90 -1.44
N GLN A 85 -6.78 2.10 -2.19
CA GLN A 85 -8.23 2.07 -2.10
C GLN A 85 -8.68 1.61 -0.70
N LYS A 86 -8.17 0.48 -0.19
CA LYS A 86 -8.47 0.01 1.18
C LYS A 86 -8.15 1.03 2.26
N HIS A 87 -7.01 1.72 2.14
CA HIS A 87 -6.64 2.80 3.06
C HIS A 87 -7.63 3.96 2.98
N SER A 88 -8.02 4.37 1.77
CA SER A 88 -9.03 5.42 1.56
C SER A 88 -10.39 5.04 2.14
N GLU A 89 -10.84 3.81 1.92
CA GLU A 89 -12.09 3.28 2.49
C GLU A 89 -12.06 3.29 4.02
N ALA A 90 -10.97 2.81 4.63
CA ALA A 90 -10.80 2.84 6.08
C ALA A 90 -10.78 4.27 6.64
N LYS A 91 -10.06 5.19 5.98
CA LYS A 91 -9.98 6.60 6.36
C LYS A 91 -11.33 7.30 6.28
N ASN A 92 -12.10 7.02 5.23
CA ASN A 92 -13.37 7.69 4.96
C ASN A 92 -14.57 6.97 5.59
N TYR A 93 -14.37 5.80 6.21
CA TYR A 93 -15.43 4.96 6.76
C TYR A 93 -16.41 5.71 7.66
N LYS A 94 -15.92 6.51 8.61
CA LYS A 94 -16.78 7.28 9.53
C LYS A 94 -17.60 8.32 8.77
N THR A 95 -16.97 9.10 7.90
CA THR A 95 -17.65 10.15 7.12
C THR A 95 -18.73 9.55 6.21
N VAL A 96 -18.41 8.47 5.51
CA VAL A 96 -19.35 7.80 4.61
C VAL A 96 -20.56 7.26 5.38
N ASN A 97 -20.35 6.57 6.51
CA ASN A 97 -21.47 6.06 7.31
C ASN A 97 -22.26 7.19 7.98
N ALA A 98 -21.59 8.26 8.42
CA ALA A 98 -22.23 9.43 8.99
C ALA A 98 -23.16 10.15 8.00
N ILE A 99 -22.86 10.10 6.69
CA ILE A 99 -23.75 10.61 5.64
C ILE A 99 -24.85 9.58 5.33
N LYS A 100 -24.47 8.31 5.12
CA LYS A 100 -25.41 7.24 4.75
C LYS A 100 -26.46 6.96 5.83
N LYS A 101 -26.20 7.27 7.11
CA LYS A 101 -27.22 7.11 8.16
C LYS A 101 -28.50 7.87 7.86
N PHE A 102 -28.44 9.02 7.19
CA PHE A 102 -29.62 9.83 6.90
C PHE A 102 -30.56 9.20 5.86
N SER A 103 -30.06 8.31 5.01
CA SER A 103 -30.90 7.53 4.09
C SER A 103 -31.54 6.30 4.74
N GLU A 104 -31.16 5.94 5.97
CA GLU A 104 -31.67 4.76 6.65
C GLU A 104 -32.95 5.07 7.43
N PRO A 105 -34.10 4.40 7.15
CA PRO A 105 -35.33 4.63 7.91
C PRO A 105 -35.18 4.33 9.41
N VAL A 106 -34.29 3.39 9.74
CA VAL A 106 -33.96 2.99 11.12
C VAL A 106 -33.41 4.17 11.92
N TYR A 107 -32.60 5.02 11.28
CA TYR A 107 -32.04 6.23 11.90
C TYR A 107 -33.15 7.17 12.36
N TRP A 108 -34.11 7.45 11.48
CA TRP A 108 -35.23 8.34 11.80
C TRP A 108 -36.15 7.76 12.88
N LYS A 109 -36.41 6.45 12.85
CA LYS A 109 -37.15 5.76 13.92
C LYS A 109 -36.43 5.88 15.27
N HIS A 110 -35.11 5.77 15.28
CA HIS A 110 -34.29 6.03 16.46
C HIS A 110 -34.45 7.45 16.98
N LEU A 111 -34.33 8.47 16.12
CA LEU A 111 -34.47 9.85 16.55
C LEU A 111 -35.86 10.14 17.14
N ILE A 112 -36.92 9.68 16.45
CA ILE A 112 -38.29 9.86 16.94
C ILE A 112 -38.45 9.20 18.31
N LYS A 113 -38.06 7.93 18.44
CA LYS A 113 -38.20 7.19 19.70
C LYS A 113 -37.35 7.78 20.82
N LYS A 114 -36.15 8.29 20.53
CA LYS A 114 -35.31 9.00 21.51
C LYS A 114 -35.97 10.27 22.04
N MET A 115 -36.77 10.96 21.22
CA MET A 115 -37.50 12.16 21.63
C MET A 115 -38.80 11.84 22.39
N THR A 116 -39.52 10.78 22.00
CA THR A 116 -40.84 10.48 22.55
C THR A 116 -40.83 9.55 23.78
N ASP A 117 -39.83 8.66 23.89
CA ASP A 117 -39.74 7.64 24.92
C ASP A 117 -38.55 7.92 25.84
N LYS A 118 -38.84 8.37 27.07
CA LYS A 118 -37.82 8.70 28.08
C LYS A 118 -37.01 7.48 28.52
N GLU A 119 -37.64 6.31 28.64
CA GLU A 119 -36.97 5.08 29.03
C GLU A 119 -35.99 4.64 27.94
N TYR A 120 -36.43 4.71 26.68
CA TYR A 120 -35.58 4.45 25.53
C TYR A 120 -34.41 5.44 25.46
N SER A 121 -34.66 6.74 25.66
CA SER A 121 -33.62 7.77 25.64
C SER A 121 -32.52 7.49 26.68
N SER A 122 -32.93 7.19 27.92
CA SER A 122 -32.01 6.78 28.99
C SER A 122 -31.22 5.51 28.62
N SER A 123 -31.88 4.52 28.01
CA SER A 123 -31.24 3.28 27.55
C SER A 123 -30.18 3.54 26.48
N VAL A 124 -30.46 4.42 25.52
CA VAL A 124 -29.53 4.82 24.46
C VAL A 124 -28.30 5.50 25.05
N ASP A 125 -28.50 6.42 25.99
CA ASP A 125 -27.41 7.21 26.57
C ASP A 125 -26.49 6.35 27.46
N LYS A 126 -27.05 5.37 28.18
CA LYS A 126 -26.26 4.39 28.96
C LYS A 126 -25.34 3.53 28.10
N VAL A 127 -25.88 3.07 26.97
CA VAL A 127 -25.20 2.10 26.08
C VAL A 127 -24.33 2.79 25.03
N LYS A 128 -24.53 4.11 24.82
CA LYS A 128 -23.92 4.90 23.75
C LYS A 128 -24.03 4.20 22.39
N LEU A 129 -25.27 3.94 21.98
CA LEU A 129 -25.56 3.20 20.75
C LEU A 129 -24.88 3.87 19.52
N PRO A 130 -24.16 3.12 18.67
CA PRO A 130 -23.43 3.66 17.52
C PRO A 130 -24.36 3.92 16.33
N VAL A 131 -25.28 4.87 16.50
CA VAL A 131 -26.34 5.18 15.53
C VAL A 131 -25.77 5.76 14.23
N ASP A 132 -24.59 6.35 14.28
CA ASP A 132 -23.81 6.78 13.12
C ASP A 132 -23.42 5.61 12.20
N LEU A 133 -23.36 4.39 12.73
CA LEU A 133 -23.06 3.17 11.98
C LEU A 133 -24.32 2.39 11.57
N VAL A 134 -25.51 2.97 11.63
CA VAL A 134 -26.76 2.31 11.22
C VAL A 134 -26.81 1.89 9.75
N SER A 135 -25.98 2.48 8.90
CA SER A 135 -25.81 2.09 7.51
C SER A 135 -24.81 0.94 7.30
N ASP A 136 -24.06 0.56 8.34
CA ASP A 136 -23.15 -0.58 8.30
C ASP A 136 -23.93 -1.89 8.49
N LYS A 137 -23.72 -2.85 7.58
CA LYS A 137 -24.38 -4.17 7.60
C LYS A 137 -24.21 -4.93 8.91
N LYS A 138 -23.10 -4.71 9.63
CA LYS A 138 -22.81 -5.37 10.91
C LYS A 138 -23.60 -4.75 12.06
N TYR A 139 -23.75 -3.43 12.07
CA TYR A 139 -24.37 -2.70 13.20
C TYR A 139 -25.86 -2.46 13.01
N LYS A 140 -26.35 -2.41 11.76
CA LYS A 140 -27.77 -2.21 11.45
C LYS A 140 -28.71 -3.18 12.19
N PRO A 141 -28.50 -4.51 12.17
CA PRO A 141 -29.40 -5.45 12.85
C PRO A 141 -29.43 -5.21 14.36
N MET A 142 -28.29 -4.93 14.97
CA MET A 142 -28.20 -4.60 16.40
C MET A 142 -29.03 -3.38 16.76
N ILE A 143 -28.94 -2.31 15.96
CA ILE A 143 -29.69 -1.07 16.17
C ILE A 143 -31.20 -1.30 15.95
N GLU A 144 -31.57 -2.08 14.94
CA GLU A 144 -32.96 -2.45 14.68
C GLU A 144 -33.57 -3.27 15.82
N THR A 145 -32.85 -4.25 16.37
CA THR A 145 -33.31 -5.04 17.51
C THR A 145 -33.42 -4.16 18.75
N PHE A 146 -32.43 -3.32 19.02
CA PHE A 146 -32.47 -2.35 20.12
C PHE A 146 -33.69 -1.43 20.06
N LEU A 147 -34.09 -1.02 18.86
CA LEU A 147 -35.29 -0.22 18.63
C LEU A 147 -36.60 -0.95 18.96
N LYS A 148 -36.70 -2.21 18.55
CA LYS A 148 -37.94 -2.99 18.59
C LYS A 148 -38.16 -3.68 19.93
N ASP A 149 -37.10 -4.26 20.50
CA ASP A 149 -37.19 -5.19 21.61
C ASP A 149 -36.69 -4.55 22.92
N ALA A 150 -37.59 -4.44 23.91
CA ALA A 150 -37.28 -3.86 25.22
C ALA A 150 -36.44 -4.81 26.11
N GLU A 151 -36.65 -6.11 25.99
CA GLU A 151 -35.90 -7.11 26.73
C GLU A 151 -34.46 -7.17 26.24
N TYR A 152 -34.26 -7.15 24.92
CA TYR A 152 -32.92 -7.02 24.33
C TYR A 152 -32.19 -5.77 24.82
N ARG A 153 -32.87 -4.61 24.90
CA ARG A 153 -32.26 -3.38 25.45
C ARG A 153 -31.80 -3.57 26.89
N ARG A 154 -32.62 -4.17 27.74
CA ARG A 154 -32.31 -4.43 29.14
C ARG A 154 -31.08 -5.34 29.27
N HIS A 155 -31.05 -6.45 28.55
CA HIS A 155 -29.91 -7.36 28.53
C HIS A 155 -28.64 -6.68 27.99
N LEU A 156 -28.76 -5.81 26.98
CA LEU A 156 -27.62 -5.07 26.46
C LEU A 156 -27.07 -4.07 27.48
N ILE A 157 -27.94 -3.37 28.22
CA ILE A 157 -27.54 -2.47 29.32
C ILE A 157 -26.82 -3.27 30.40
N GLU A 158 -27.41 -4.37 30.87
CA GLU A 158 -26.81 -5.23 31.90
C GLU A 158 -25.45 -5.77 31.47
N ALA A 159 -25.34 -6.26 30.23
CA ALA A 159 -24.09 -6.73 29.67
C ALA A 159 -23.05 -5.60 29.59
N PHE A 160 -23.47 -4.38 29.26
CA PHE A 160 -22.58 -3.23 29.15
C PHE A 160 -22.10 -2.70 30.51
N GLU A 161 -22.99 -2.68 31.51
CA GLU A 161 -22.68 -2.24 32.88
C GLU A 161 -21.82 -3.27 33.63
N ASN A 162 -22.05 -4.57 33.41
CA ASN A 162 -21.34 -5.65 34.10
C ASN A 162 -20.06 -6.11 33.38
N SER A 163 -19.89 -5.80 32.10
CA SER A 163 -18.73 -6.24 31.33
C SER A 163 -17.42 -5.57 31.77
N VAL A 164 -16.43 -6.41 32.08
CA VAL A 164 -15.05 -5.97 32.33
C VAL A 164 -14.43 -5.28 31.11
N VAL A 165 -14.87 -5.66 29.90
CA VAL A 165 -14.38 -5.12 28.62
C VAL A 165 -14.84 -3.67 28.41
N TYR A 166 -16.07 -3.34 28.82
CA TYR A 166 -16.66 -2.00 28.65
C TYR A 166 -16.52 -1.10 29.89
N LYS A 167 -16.01 -1.63 31.01
CA LYS A 167 -15.76 -0.87 32.26
C LYS A 167 -14.83 0.32 32.09
N LYS A 168 -13.80 0.19 31.25
CA LYS A 168 -12.79 1.26 31.04
C LYS A 168 -13.20 2.27 29.97
N ASP A 169 -13.88 1.82 28.91
CA ASP A 169 -14.35 2.67 27.82
C ASP A 169 -15.73 2.22 27.34
N LYS A 170 -16.74 3.00 27.74
CA LYS A 170 -18.17 2.73 27.53
C LYS A 170 -18.62 3.13 26.12
N GLU A 171 -18.03 2.59 25.07
CA GLU A 171 -18.45 2.84 23.68
C GLU A 171 -18.51 1.57 22.83
N LEU A 172 -19.72 1.16 22.45
CA LEU A 172 -19.93 0.04 21.50
C LEU A 172 -19.25 0.28 20.14
N ALA A 173 -19.14 1.55 19.72
CA ALA A 173 -18.50 1.94 18.46
C ALA A 173 -16.96 1.86 18.49
N LYS A 174 -16.35 1.73 19.67
CA LYS A 174 -14.89 1.77 19.82
C LYS A 174 -14.21 0.65 19.04
N HIS A 175 -14.81 -0.55 19.06
CA HIS A 175 -14.29 -1.67 18.28
C HIS A 175 -14.33 -1.42 16.77
N ALA A 176 -15.34 -0.71 16.25
CA ALA A 176 -15.34 -0.27 14.84
C ALA A 176 -14.21 0.70 14.57
N THR A 177 -14.03 1.71 15.43
CA THR A 177 -12.98 2.73 15.28
C THR A 177 -11.59 2.09 15.31
N ASN A 178 -11.29 1.30 16.33
CA ASN A 178 -10.01 0.60 16.47
C ASN A 178 -9.74 -0.33 15.28
N LEU A 179 -10.78 -0.99 14.75
CA LEU A 179 -10.64 -1.85 13.58
C LEU A 179 -10.29 -1.04 12.32
N GLN A 180 -10.90 0.13 12.11
CA GLN A 180 -10.57 0.97 10.97
C GLN A 180 -9.18 1.59 11.12
N GLU A 181 -8.78 2.00 12.32
CA GLU A 181 -7.41 2.46 12.60
C GLU A 181 -6.39 1.37 12.32
N PHE A 182 -6.61 0.16 12.82
CA PHE A 182 -5.76 -0.99 12.51
C PHE A 182 -5.67 -1.25 11.00
N ARG A 183 -6.80 -1.21 10.29
CA ARG A 183 -6.83 -1.38 8.82
C ARG A 183 -6.06 -0.26 8.11
N LYS A 184 -6.15 0.97 8.59
CA LYS A 184 -5.41 2.11 8.06
C LYS A 184 -3.91 1.89 8.22
N ASP A 185 -3.45 1.53 9.41
CA ASP A 185 -2.03 1.34 9.71
C ASP A 185 -1.42 0.17 8.92
N VAL A 186 -2.14 -0.95 8.86
CA VAL A 186 -1.74 -2.10 8.04
C VAL A 186 -1.68 -1.73 6.56
N SER A 187 -2.68 -1.01 6.06
CA SER A 187 -2.71 -0.58 4.66
C SER A 187 -1.58 0.39 4.34
N GLN A 188 -1.28 1.34 5.23
CA GLN A 188 -0.19 2.29 5.06
C GLN A 188 1.16 1.58 5.00
N THR A 189 1.40 0.63 5.91
CA THR A 189 2.62 -0.19 5.90
C THR A 189 2.78 -0.93 4.56
N LYS A 190 1.71 -1.53 4.05
CA LYS A 190 1.73 -2.24 2.75
C LYS A 190 1.92 -1.30 1.57
N ILE A 191 1.35 -0.09 1.60
CA ILE A 191 1.56 0.96 0.61
C ILE A 191 3.05 1.34 0.56
N ASP A 192 3.69 1.52 1.71
CA ASP A 192 5.09 1.93 1.79
C ASP A 192 6.04 0.84 1.28
N GLU A 193 5.80 -0.42 1.68
CA GLU A 193 6.53 -1.59 1.18
C GLU A 193 6.42 -1.71 -0.35
N LEU A 194 5.20 -1.64 -0.89
CA LEU A 194 4.95 -1.77 -2.33
C LEU A 194 5.51 -0.59 -3.12
N SER A 195 5.39 0.64 -2.59
CA SER A 195 5.95 1.84 -3.24
C SER A 195 7.47 1.75 -3.34
N LYS A 196 8.15 1.31 -2.28
CA LYS A 196 9.60 1.06 -2.32
C LYS A 196 9.95 0.01 -3.39
N LYS A 197 9.17 -1.06 -3.48
CA LYS A 197 9.38 -2.13 -4.48
C LYS A 197 9.17 -1.65 -5.92
N VAL A 198 8.10 -0.90 -6.19
CA VAL A 198 7.83 -0.30 -7.50
C VAL A 198 8.95 0.67 -7.89
N ASN A 199 9.40 1.51 -6.95
CA ASN A 199 10.51 2.43 -7.19
C ASN A 199 11.82 1.69 -7.51
N SER A 200 12.13 0.60 -6.80
CA SER A 200 13.29 -0.25 -7.11
C SER A 200 13.19 -0.86 -8.50
N ILE A 201 12.01 -1.38 -8.88
CA ILE A 201 11.79 -1.95 -10.22
C ILE A 201 11.96 -0.86 -11.30
N ASN A 202 11.42 0.34 -11.09
CA ASN A 202 11.57 1.46 -12.02
C ASN A 202 13.03 1.86 -12.22
N LYS A 203 13.84 1.88 -11.16
CA LYS A 203 15.29 2.09 -11.27
C LYS A 203 15.96 1.00 -12.11
N ASN A 204 15.64 -0.28 -11.85
CA ASN A 204 16.18 -1.40 -12.62
C ASN A 204 15.79 -1.33 -14.11
N ILE A 205 14.54 -0.96 -14.41
CA ILE A 205 14.07 -0.77 -15.79
C ILE A 205 14.86 0.37 -16.45
N SER A 206 15.03 1.51 -15.78
CA SER A 206 15.80 2.65 -16.30
C SER A 206 17.24 2.24 -16.62
N CYS A 207 17.88 1.56 -15.67
CA CYS A 207 19.23 1.01 -15.81
C CYS A 207 19.34 0.07 -17.02
N LEU A 208 18.46 -0.93 -17.12
CA LEU A 208 18.50 -1.89 -18.22
C LEU A 208 18.16 -1.26 -19.59
N LYS A 209 17.34 -0.21 -19.64
CA LYS A 209 17.11 0.55 -20.88
C LYS A 209 18.38 1.24 -21.37
N GLU A 210 19.17 1.82 -20.47
CA GLU A 210 20.47 2.40 -20.83
C GLU A 210 21.49 1.33 -21.25
N MET A 211 21.49 0.17 -20.57
CA MET A 211 22.32 -0.98 -20.99
C MET A 211 21.90 -1.52 -22.36
N ALA A 212 20.61 -1.54 -22.68
CA ALA A 212 20.12 -1.97 -23.97
C ALA A 212 20.64 -1.08 -25.10
N LYS A 213 20.63 0.25 -24.90
CA LYS A 213 21.23 1.21 -25.84
C LYS A 213 22.74 1.00 -26.00
N TRP A 214 23.43 0.66 -24.92
CA TRP A 214 24.86 0.33 -25.00
C TRP A 214 25.13 -1.01 -25.72
N ALA A 215 24.25 -1.99 -25.60
CA ALA A 215 24.37 -3.26 -26.33
C ALA A 215 24.13 -3.12 -27.85
N GLU A 216 23.63 -1.96 -28.32
CA GLU A 216 23.40 -1.68 -29.75
C GLU A 216 24.63 -1.07 -30.45
N THR A 217 25.59 -0.53 -29.70
CA THR A 217 26.86 0.02 -30.21
C THR A 217 27.94 -1.05 -30.30
#